data_AF-A0A9W6JED1-F1
#
_entry.id   AF-A0A9W6JED1-F1
#
_cell.length_a   1.000
_cell.length_b   1.000
_cell.length_c   1.000
_cell.angle_alpha   90.00
_cell.angle_beta   90.00
_cell.angle_gamma   90.00
#
_symmetry.space_group_name_H-M   'P 1'
#
loop_
_entity.id
_entity.type
_entity.pdbx_description
1 polymer ?
#
loop_
_entity_poly.entity_id
_entity_poly.type
_entity_poly.pdbx_seq_one_letter_code
_entity_poly.pdbx_strand_id
1 'polypeptide(L)'
;MKNVTITMDEDVLTWVRIEAAKRGESVSRFLGETIAAQRAAAGRDQRDEERAALERFLSGPGFPGAGAAWPGREELYADRESDLLRRHEHPDLRSRSEGD
;
A
#
# COMPACT_ATOMS: atom_id res chain seq x y z
N MET A 1 26.54 -9.41 -1.82
CA MET A 1 25.83 -10.22 -2.83
C MET A 1 25.49 -11.57 -2.21
N LYS A 2 24.29 -12.11 -2.45
CA LYS A 2 23.92 -13.47 -2.02
C LYS A 2 23.94 -14.39 -3.24
N ASN A 3 24.44 -15.61 -3.10
CA ASN A 3 24.50 -16.59 -4.18
C ASN A 3 23.29 -17.53 -4.09
N VAL A 4 22.70 -17.86 -5.24
CA VAL A 4 21.55 -18.75 -5.35
C VAL A 4 21.86 -19.79 -6.42
N THR A 5 21.58 -21.06 -6.13
CA THR A 5 21.60 -22.15 -7.12
C THR A 5 20.20 -22.32 -7.68
N ILE A 6 20.09 -22.40 -9.01
CA ILE A 6 18.82 -22.46 -9.73
C ILE A 6 18.87 -23.66 -10.67
N THR A 7 17.82 -24.47 -10.68
CA THR A 7 17.64 -25.55 -11.67
C THR A 7 16.97 -24.96 -12.91
N MET A 8 17.46 -25.31 -14.08
CA MET A 8 16.90 -24.91 -15.38
C MET A 8 17.10 -26.02 -16.39
N ASP A 9 16.28 -26.02 -17.44
CA ASP A 9 16.45 -26.93 -18.56
C ASP A 9 17.77 -26.64 -19.30
N GLU A 10 18.38 -27.67 -19.88
CA GLU A 10 19.72 -27.57 -20.49
C GLU A 10 19.76 -26.61 -21.68
N ASP A 11 18.68 -26.58 -22.46
CA ASP A 11 18.51 -25.65 -23.60
C ASP A 11 18.43 -24.20 -23.12
N VAL A 12 17.71 -23.94 -22.02
CA VAL A 12 17.65 -22.63 -21.37
C VAL A 12 19.02 -22.22 -20.84
N LEU A 13 19.75 -23.12 -20.18
CA LEU A 13 21.11 -22.83 -19.68
C LEU A 13 22.05 -22.46 -20.81
N THR A 14 21.99 -23.18 -21.92
CA THR A 14 22.80 -22.92 -23.12
C THR A 14 22.49 -21.54 -23.68
N TRP A 15 21.20 -21.21 -23.83
CA TRP A 15 20.78 -19.89 -24.29
C TRP A 15 21.26 -18.78 -23.36
N VAL A 16 21.08 -18.92 -22.04
CA VAL A 16 21.53 -17.91 -21.05
C VAL A 16 23.03 -17.67 -21.14
N ARG A 17 23.84 -18.73 -21.29
CA ARG A 17 25.30 -18.60 -21.45
C ARG A 17 25.67 -17.81 -22.71
N ILE A 18 25.01 -18.09 -23.83
CA ILE A 18 25.24 -17.38 -25.09
C ILE A 18 24.86 -15.90 -24.94
N GLU A 19 23.71 -15.60 -24.35
CA GLU A 19 23.27 -14.21 -24.17
C GLU A 19 24.15 -13.42 -23.21
N ALA A 20 24.59 -14.04 -22.10
CA ALA A 20 25.53 -13.42 -21.19
C ALA A 20 26.88 -13.14 -21.89
N ALA A 21 27.38 -14.09 -22.68
CA ALA A 21 28.62 -13.93 -23.44
C ALA A 21 28.52 -12.82 -24.50
N LYS A 22 27.38 -12.69 -25.20
CA LYS A 22 27.12 -11.59 -26.15
C LYS A 22 27.22 -10.21 -25.50
N ARG A 23 26.90 -10.10 -24.20
CA ARG A 23 26.98 -8.86 -23.41
C ARG A 23 28.32 -8.70 -22.67
N GLY A 24 29.22 -9.68 -22.75
CA GLY A 24 30.49 -9.65 -22.01
C GLY A 24 30.32 -9.81 -20.50
N GLU A 25 29.23 -10.43 -20.06
CA GLU A 25 28.86 -10.56 -18.65
C GLU A 25 28.91 -12.01 -18.17
N SER A 26 28.92 -12.19 -16.84
CA SER A 26 28.68 -13.51 -16.24
C SER A 26 27.20 -13.83 -16.25
N VAL A 27 26.86 -15.12 -16.31
CA VAL A 27 25.48 -15.62 -16.22
C VAL A 27 24.74 -15.06 -14.99
N SER A 28 25.39 -15.02 -13.83
CA SER A 28 24.78 -14.48 -12.61
C SER A 28 24.47 -12.99 -12.69
N ARG A 29 25.29 -12.18 -13.38
CA ARG A 29 25.03 -10.76 -13.59
C ARG A 29 23.87 -10.57 -14.56
N PHE A 30 23.96 -11.23 -15.71
CA PHE A 30 22.93 -11.21 -16.75
C PHE A 30 21.54 -11.56 -16.18
N LEU A 31 21.47 -12.66 -15.41
CA LEU A 31 20.21 -13.11 -14.82
C LEU A 31 19.72 -12.15 -13.72
N GLY A 32 20.64 -11.61 -12.91
CA GLY A 32 20.30 -10.62 -11.89
C GLY A 32 19.68 -9.35 -12.49
N GLU A 33 20.25 -8.84 -13.58
CA GLU A 33 19.73 -7.67 -14.29
C GLU A 33 18.38 -7.96 -14.96
N THR A 34 18.25 -9.14 -15.57
CA THR A 34 16.99 -9.58 -16.21
C THR A 34 15.86 -9.67 -15.19
N ILE A 35 16.11 -10.27 -14.01
CA ILE A 35 15.13 -10.38 -12.92
C ILE A 35 14.80 -8.99 -12.35
N ALA A 36 15.80 -8.12 -12.19
CA ALA A 36 15.58 -6.75 -11.72
C ALA A 36 14.67 -5.95 -12.68
N ALA A 37 14.92 -6.08 -13.99
CA ALA A 37 14.10 -5.46 -15.02
C ALA A 37 12.66 -6.00 -15.02
N GLN A 38 12.49 -7.33 -14.91
CA GLN A 38 11.18 -7.96 -14.83
C GLN A 38 10.40 -7.51 -13.58
N ARG A 39 11.06 -7.45 -12.41
CA ARG A 39 10.44 -6.96 -11.17
C ARG A 39 10.03 -5.50 -11.29
N ALA A 40 10.85 -4.67 -11.92
CA ALA A 40 10.52 -3.27 -12.13
C ALA A 40 9.33 -3.10 -13.08
N ALA A 41 9.24 -3.92 -14.13
CA ALA A 41 8.10 -3.96 -15.04
C ALA A 41 6.82 -4.41 -14.32
N ALA A 42 6.85 -5.55 -13.61
CA ALA A 42 5.71 -6.04 -12.84
C ALA A 42 5.21 -5.02 -11.80
N GLY A 43 6.12 -4.30 -11.15
CA GLY A 43 5.76 -3.21 -10.23
C GLY A 43 5.17 -1.97 -10.91
N ARG A 44 5.44 -1.73 -12.19
CA ARG A 44 4.75 -0.70 -12.99
C ARG A 44 3.36 -1.19 -13.38
N ASP A 45 3.26 -2.40 -13.91
CA ASP A 45 1.98 -2.99 -14.33
C ASP A 45 0.98 -3.00 -13.16
N GLN A 46 1.42 -3.43 -11.97
CA GLN A 46 0.62 -3.38 -10.75
C GLN A 46 0.14 -1.96 -10.40
N ARG A 47 1.01 -0.95 -10.52
CA ARG A 47 0.64 0.45 -10.24
C ARG A 47 -0.34 1.00 -11.27
N ASP A 48 -0.17 0.64 -12.52
CA ASP A 48 -1.05 1.07 -13.60
C ASP A 48 -2.44 0.41 -13.46
N GLU A 49 -2.49 -0.87 -13.08
CA GLU A 49 -3.72 -1.57 -12.72
C GLU A 49 -4.42 -0.94 -11.50
N GLU A 50 -3.69 -0.66 -10.43
CA GLU A 50 -4.23 0.02 -9.23
C GLU A 50 -4.78 1.40 -9.58
N ARG A 51 -4.06 2.17 -10.40
CA ARG A 51 -4.49 3.49 -10.85
C ARG A 51 -5.75 3.39 -11.71
N ALA A 52 -5.80 2.46 -12.65
CA ALA A 52 -6.98 2.23 -13.49
C ALA A 52 -8.19 1.78 -12.66
N ALA A 53 -7.98 0.93 -11.66
CA ALA A 53 -9.04 0.50 -10.73
C ALA A 53 -9.58 1.68 -9.90
N LEU A 54 -8.70 2.54 -9.38
CA LEU A 54 -9.08 3.75 -8.65
C LEU A 54 -9.83 4.73 -9.55
N GLU A 55 -9.33 4.98 -10.77
CA GLU A 55 -9.99 5.86 -11.74
C GLU A 55 -11.39 5.35 -12.09
N ARG A 56 -11.52 4.04 -12.35
CA ARG A 56 -12.81 3.40 -12.60
C ARG A 56 -13.76 3.58 -11.41
N PHE A 57 -13.27 3.38 -10.19
CA PHE A 57 -14.08 3.56 -8.97
C PHE A 57 -14.57 5.00 -8.82
N LEU A 58 -13.68 5.98 -9.03
CA LEU A 58 -14.00 7.41 -8.91
C LEU A 58 -14.86 7.94 -10.07
N SER A 59 -14.81 7.30 -11.24
CA SER A 59 -15.61 7.66 -12.42
C SER A 59 -17.09 7.26 -12.32
N GLY A 60 -17.46 6.48 -11.30
CA GLY A 60 -18.86 6.13 -11.03
C GLY A 60 -19.71 7.34 -10.67
N PRO A 61 -21.05 7.17 -10.54
CA PRO A 61 -21.87 8.20 -9.95
C PRO A 61 -21.28 8.53 -8.57
N GLY A 62 -20.94 9.81 -8.36
CA GLY A 62 -20.40 10.27 -7.08
C GLY A 62 -21.29 9.84 -5.92
N PHE A 63 -20.74 9.78 -4.72
CA PHE A 63 -21.55 9.39 -3.56
C PHE A 63 -22.74 10.33 -3.41
N PRO A 64 -23.96 9.82 -3.12
CA PRO A 64 -25.11 10.67 -2.81
C PRO A 64 -24.73 11.69 -1.75
N GLY A 65 -24.81 12.97 -2.11
CA GLY A 65 -24.44 14.10 -1.26
C GLY A 65 -22.94 14.45 -1.20
N ALA A 66 -22.04 13.82 -1.93
CA ALA A 66 -20.69 14.36 -2.09
C ALA A 66 -20.77 15.79 -2.69
N GLY A 67 -20.32 16.79 -1.93
CA GLY A 67 -20.45 18.21 -2.30
C GLY A 67 -21.79 18.88 -1.90
N ALA A 68 -22.71 18.13 -1.29
CA ALA A 68 -23.88 18.73 -0.64
C ALA A 68 -23.46 19.38 0.69
N ALA A 69 -24.17 20.43 1.10
CA ALA A 69 -24.06 21.01 2.44
C ALA A 69 -24.67 20.04 3.46
N TRP A 70 -23.96 18.96 3.77
CA TRP A 70 -24.31 18.09 4.87
C TRP A 70 -24.22 18.85 6.18
N PRO A 71 -25.09 18.53 7.15
CA PRO A 71 -24.97 19.09 8.48
C PRO A 71 -23.56 18.86 9.00
N GLY A 72 -22.96 19.93 9.55
CA GLY A 72 -21.65 19.84 10.19
C GLY A 72 -21.70 18.87 11.36
N ARG A 73 -20.53 18.40 11.82
CA ARG A 73 -20.43 17.53 13.01
C ARG A 73 -21.24 18.10 14.19
N GLU A 74 -21.17 19.41 14.40
CA GLU A 74 -21.81 20.05 15.55
C GLU A 74 -23.33 20.18 15.37
N GLU A 75 -23.82 20.31 14.14
CA GLU A 75 -25.26 20.26 13.86
C GLU A 75 -25.81 18.83 14.03
N LEU A 76 -25.04 17.80 13.67
CA LEU A 76 -25.43 16.40 13.85
C LEU A 76 -25.54 15.99 15.32
N TYR A 77 -24.78 16.64 16.20
CA TYR A 77 -24.71 16.32 17.62
C TYR A 77 -25.21 17.44 18.54
N ALA A 78 -25.87 18.47 18.01
CA ALA A 78 -26.38 19.59 18.80
C ALA A 78 -27.24 19.12 19.99
N ASP A 79 -28.11 18.12 19.76
CA ASP A 79 -28.98 17.55 20.80
C ASP A 79 -28.22 16.66 21.82
N ARG A 80 -26.99 16.25 21.50
CA ARG A 80 -26.13 15.40 22.33
C ARG A 80 -24.87 16.10 22.82
N GLU A 81 -24.75 17.42 22.64
CA GLU A 81 -23.58 18.19 23.08
C GLU A 81 -23.34 18.01 24.60
N SER A 82 -24.44 17.90 25.35
CA SER A 82 -24.45 17.58 26.78
C SER A 82 -24.00 16.14 27.12
N ASP A 83 -24.16 15.18 26.21
CA ASP A 83 -23.78 13.76 26.38
C ASP A 83 -22.36 13.45 25.88
N LEU A 84 -21.88 14.19 24.87
CA LEU A 84 -20.54 14.02 24.30
C LEU A 84 -19.44 14.48 25.25
N LEU A 85 -19.70 15.53 26.04
CA LEU A 85 -18.76 16.04 27.05
C LEU A 85 -18.81 15.24 28.37
N ARG A 86 -19.96 14.62 28.70
CA ARG A 86 -20.12 13.83 29.93
C ARG A 86 -19.32 12.53 29.95
N ARG A 87 -18.93 11.99 28.80
CA ARG A 87 -18.14 10.74 28.74
C ARG A 87 -16.70 10.88 29.22
N HIS A 88 -16.20 12.11 29.38
CA HIS A 88 -14.85 12.38 29.90
C HIS A 88 -14.84 12.71 31.40
N GLU A 89 -16.00 13.00 32.00
CA GLU A 89 -16.14 13.15 33.44
C GLU A 89 -16.43 11.78 34.06
N HIS A 90 -15.41 10.94 34.19
CA HIS A 90 -15.49 9.81 35.13
C HIS A 90 -15.42 10.42 36.55
N PRO A 91 -16.52 10.38 37.34
CA PRO A 91 -16.52 10.94 38.70
C PRO A 91 -15.55 10.20 39.63
N ASP A 92 -15.13 8.99 39.25
CA ASP A 92 -14.29 8.10 40.05
C ASP A 92 -12.80 8.48 40.09
N LEU A 93 -12.37 9.51 39.34
CA LEU A 93 -10.96 9.94 39.27
C LEU A 93 -10.61 11.14 40.16
N ARG A 94 -11.50 11.59 41.06
CA ARG A 94 -11.21 12.67 42.03
C ARG A 94 -11.30 12.25 43.51
N SER A 95 -10.89 11.04 43.84
CA SER A 95 -10.64 10.65 45.25
C SER A 95 -9.18 10.24 45.46
N ARG A 96 -8.26 11.20 45.37
CA ARG A 96 -7.04 11.15 46.16
C ARG A 96 -7.01 12.40 47.02
N SER A 97 -7.73 12.34 48.14
CA SER A 97 -7.52 13.23 49.26
C SER A 97 -6.06 13.09 49.69
N GLU A 98 -5.35 14.23 49.67
CA GLU A 98 -4.10 14.43 50.39
C GLU A 98 -4.29 13.93 51.83
N GLY A 99 -3.54 12.89 52.18
CA GLY A 99 -3.35 12.44 53.54
C GLY A 99 -2.10 13.10 54.09
N ASP A 100 -2.31 13.81 55.19
CA ASP A 100 -1.41 14.24 56.27
C ASP A 100 -0.03 13.55 56.33
#